data_AF-A0A7S4EWQ2-F1
#
_entry.id   AF-A0A7S4EWQ2-F1
#
_cell.length_a   1.000
_cell.length_b   1.000
_cell.length_c   1.000
_cell.angle_alpha   90.00
_cell.angle_beta   90.00
_cell.angle_gamma   90.00
#
_symmetry.space_group_name_H-M   'P 1'
#
loop_
_entity.id
_entity.type
_entity.pdbx_description
1 polymer ?
#
loop_
_entity_poly.entity_id
_entity_poly.type
_entity_poly.pdbx_seq_one_letter_code
_entity_poly.pdbx_strand_id
1 'polypeptide(L)'
;PETTIVEQSSGLMRSHGDRGPPRPFSNCLWLIRSQTINARITLQILPSTRLENVGLEYVEVYDGERLAPSALRLRWPLSYAEADGPLPDVLTSTTSAMLVRFRCGGLSQTTRFEARYFISEFDTIQLIDLSPRSGVQGSDAAVSIGFTTTHAALLNG
;
A
#
# COMPACT_ATOMS: atom_id res chain seq x y z
N PRO A 1 16.27 -14.67 7.30
CA PRO A 1 15.31 -14.03 6.37
C PRO A 1 16.13 -13.13 5.46
N GLU A 2 16.06 -13.34 4.15
CA GLU A 2 16.77 -12.49 3.19
C GLU A 2 15.91 -11.23 2.97
N THR A 3 16.30 -10.13 3.62
CA THR A 3 15.59 -8.84 3.49
C THR A 3 16.03 -8.22 2.18
N THR A 4 15.20 -8.33 1.15
CA THR A 4 15.41 -7.56 -0.09
C THR A 4 14.90 -6.14 0.15
N ILE A 5 15.82 -5.16 0.18
CA ILE A 5 15.45 -3.75 0.19
C ILE A 5 15.23 -3.35 -1.26
N VAL A 6 13.99 -2.98 -1.60
CA VAL A 6 13.63 -2.49 -2.93
C VAL A 6 13.34 -1.00 -2.81
N GLU A 7 14.26 -0.15 -3.28
CA GLU A 7 14.10 1.31 -3.31
C GLU A 7 13.28 1.74 -4.54
N GLN A 8 12.03 1.29 -4.61
CA GLN A 8 11.13 1.64 -5.70
C GLN A 8 9.83 2.22 -5.15
N SER A 9 9.42 3.37 -5.69
CA SER A 9 8.16 4.06 -5.36
C SER A 9 6.93 3.31 -5.87
N SER A 10 7.10 2.25 -6.64
CA SER A 10 6.05 1.30 -6.99
C SER A 10 6.66 -0.07 -7.18
N GLY A 11 5.84 -1.11 -7.10
CA GLY A 11 6.35 -2.46 -7.30
C GLY A 11 5.26 -3.51 -7.29
N LEU A 12 5.68 -4.72 -7.63
CA LEU A 12 4.82 -5.89 -7.70
C LEU A 12 5.21 -6.87 -6.59
N MET A 13 4.22 -7.31 -5.84
CA MET A 13 4.34 -8.31 -4.81
C MET A 13 3.75 -9.61 -5.32
N ARG A 14 4.55 -10.67 -5.31
CA ARG A 14 4.15 -12.02 -5.69
C ARG A 14 4.56 -12.96 -4.59
N SER A 15 3.66 -13.86 -4.20
CA SER A 15 3.95 -14.86 -3.16
C SER A 15 5.17 -15.72 -3.47
N HIS A 16 5.47 -16.01 -4.75
CA HIS A 16 6.63 -16.81 -5.13
C HIS A 16 7.33 -16.41 -6.45
N GLY A 17 6.98 -15.26 -7.05
CA GLY A 17 7.54 -14.84 -8.35
C GLY A 17 7.43 -15.94 -9.42
N ASP A 18 8.54 -16.23 -10.10
CA ASP A 18 8.61 -17.26 -11.15
C ASP A 18 9.02 -18.66 -10.62
N ARG A 19 9.12 -18.83 -9.30
CA ARG A 19 9.67 -20.05 -8.66
C ARG A 19 8.62 -21.13 -8.33
N GLY A 20 7.44 -21.07 -8.97
CA GLY A 20 6.34 -22.02 -8.73
C GLY A 20 5.39 -21.57 -7.60
N PRO A 21 4.55 -22.48 -7.07
CA PRO A 21 3.55 -22.14 -6.05
C PRO A 21 4.16 -21.84 -4.68
N PRO A 22 3.43 -21.12 -3.81
CA PRO A 22 3.78 -20.92 -2.41
C PRO A 22 4.04 -22.22 -1.67
N ARG A 23 5.02 -22.22 -0.77
CA ARG A 23 5.16 -23.32 0.19
C ARG A 23 3.84 -23.52 0.94
N PRO A 24 3.33 -24.74 1.06
CA PRO A 24 2.15 -25.03 1.85
C PRO A 24 2.27 -24.55 3.29
N PHE A 25 1.18 -24.06 3.87
CA PHE A 25 1.10 -23.62 5.26
C PHE A 25 2.12 -22.51 5.63
N SER A 26 2.52 -21.69 4.66
CA SER A 26 3.49 -20.62 4.86
C SER A 26 2.84 -19.26 5.12
N ASN A 27 3.62 -18.36 5.71
CA ASN A 27 3.24 -16.95 5.90
C ASN A 27 4.29 -16.08 5.21
N CYS A 28 3.87 -15.34 4.19
CA CYS A 28 4.69 -14.32 3.54
C CYS A 28 4.33 -12.97 4.14
N LEU A 29 5.35 -12.17 4.47
CA LEU A 29 5.17 -10.82 4.97
C LEU A 29 5.95 -9.85 4.08
N TRP A 30 5.29 -8.77 3.68
CA TRP A 30 5.92 -7.64 2.99
C TRP A 30 5.66 -6.38 3.81
N LEU A 31 6.74 -5.72 4.21
CA LEU A 31 6.70 -4.38 4.77
C LEU A 31 7.01 -3.39 3.65
N ILE A 32 6.02 -2.61 3.24
CA ILE A 32 6.20 -1.46 2.37
C ILE A 32 6.38 -0.26 3.29
N ARG A 33 7.47 0.49 3.13
CA ARG A 33 7.74 1.68 3.93
C ARG A 33 8.40 2.77 3.08
N SER A 34 7.99 4.00 3.29
CA SER A 34 8.72 5.18 2.81
C SER A 34 9.48 5.83 3.96
N GLN A 35 10.62 6.46 3.64
CA GLN A 35 11.35 7.31 4.58
C GLN A 35 10.67 8.68 4.75
N THR A 36 9.81 9.08 3.81
CA THR A 36 9.01 10.31 3.87
C THR A 36 7.81 10.09 4.81
N ILE A 37 7.78 10.80 5.94
CA ILE A 37 6.75 10.65 7.00
C ILE A 37 5.33 10.84 6.47
N ASN A 38 5.16 11.74 5.50
CA ASN A 38 3.85 12.08 4.92
C ASN A 38 3.50 11.22 3.70
N ALA A 39 4.32 10.23 3.33
CA ALA A 39 3.97 9.34 2.25
C ALA A 39 2.71 8.52 2.57
N ARG A 40 2.02 8.11 1.51
CA ARG A 40 0.90 7.18 1.52
C ARG A 40 1.24 6.03 0.61
N ILE A 41 0.89 4.84 1.04
CA ILE A 41 1.06 3.61 0.29
C ILE A 41 -0.32 3.18 -0.16
N THR A 42 -0.49 3.03 -1.46
CA THR A 42 -1.68 2.44 -2.03
C THR A 42 -1.37 1.04 -2.51
N LEU A 43 -2.29 0.12 -2.23
CA LEU A 43 -2.18 -1.30 -2.53
C LEU A 43 -3.40 -1.76 -3.32
N GLN A 44 -3.15 -2.48 -4.40
CA GLN A 44 -4.18 -3.12 -5.19
C GLN A 44 -3.87 -4.59 -5.38
N ILE A 45 -4.79 -5.45 -4.95
CA ILE A 45 -4.77 -6.89 -5.25
C ILE A 45 -5.11 -7.07 -6.74
N LEU A 46 -4.37 -7.96 -7.42
CA LEU A 46 -4.51 -8.15 -8.86
C LEU A 46 -5.37 -9.38 -9.21
N PRO A 47 -6.05 -9.39 -10.38
CA PRO A 47 -6.92 -10.49 -10.83
C PRO A 47 -6.25 -11.85 -10.99
N SER A 48 -4.92 -11.89 -11.03
CA SER A 48 -4.14 -13.14 -11.04
C SER A 48 -4.05 -13.82 -9.68
N THR A 49 -4.54 -13.17 -8.60
CA THR A 49 -4.65 -13.77 -7.28
C THR A 49 -5.66 -14.92 -7.29
N ARG A 50 -5.27 -16.07 -6.75
CA ARG A 50 -6.12 -17.25 -6.59
C ARG A 50 -5.93 -17.81 -5.19
N LEU A 51 -7.00 -17.78 -4.40
CA LEU A 51 -7.07 -18.28 -3.03
C LEU A 51 -8.17 -19.34 -2.98
N GLU A 52 -7.80 -20.60 -3.13
CA GLU A 52 -8.72 -21.71 -3.36
C GLU A 52 -9.21 -22.34 -2.05
N ASN A 53 -8.45 -22.20 -0.97
CA ASN A 53 -8.75 -22.80 0.31
C ASN A 53 -9.26 -21.74 1.30
N VAL A 54 -10.45 -21.23 1.05
CA VAL A 54 -11.08 -20.17 1.85
C VAL A 54 -11.13 -20.54 3.33
N GLY A 55 -10.70 -19.62 4.19
CA GLY A 55 -10.60 -19.82 5.64
C GLY A 55 -9.21 -20.29 6.10
N LEU A 56 -8.46 -20.97 5.22
CA LEU A 56 -7.05 -21.31 5.46
C LEU A 56 -6.10 -20.39 4.68
N GLU A 57 -6.54 -19.93 3.51
CA GLU A 57 -5.87 -18.96 2.65
C GLU A 57 -6.53 -17.59 2.76
N TYR A 58 -5.72 -16.58 3.03
CA TYR A 58 -6.17 -15.20 3.05
C TYR A 58 -4.99 -14.24 2.97
N VAL A 59 -5.28 -13.03 2.53
CA VAL A 59 -4.42 -11.86 2.69
C VAL A 59 -4.97 -10.98 3.79
N GLU A 60 -4.07 -10.41 4.58
CA GLU A 60 -4.36 -9.32 5.49
C GLU A 60 -3.48 -8.12 5.17
N VAL A 61 -4.07 -6.94 5.31
CA VAL A 61 -3.38 -5.66 5.09
C VAL A 61 -3.54 -4.81 6.33
N TYR A 62 -2.41 -4.34 6.85
CA TYR A 62 -2.33 -3.53 8.05
C TYR A 62 -1.80 -2.14 7.70
N ASP A 63 -2.45 -1.10 8.24
CA ASP A 63 -2.00 0.28 8.12
C ASP A 63 -0.92 0.58 9.18
N GLY A 64 0.34 0.49 8.76
CA GLY A 64 1.52 0.60 9.61
C GLY A 64 2.42 -0.63 9.54
N GLU A 65 3.39 -0.70 10.46
CA GLU A 65 4.50 -1.68 10.41
C GLU A 65 4.24 -2.96 11.21
N ARG A 66 3.09 -3.07 11.89
CA ARG A 66 2.83 -4.13 12.87
C ARG A 66 1.53 -4.87 12.58
N LEU A 67 1.52 -6.16 12.93
CA LEU A 67 0.32 -7.02 12.93
C LEU A 67 -0.59 -6.67 14.13
N ALA A 68 -0.96 -5.40 14.28
CA ALA A 68 -1.83 -4.95 15.34
C ALA A 68 -3.31 -5.06 14.90
N PRO A 69 -4.23 -5.59 15.74
CA PRO A 69 -5.65 -5.66 15.39
C PRO A 69 -6.25 -4.29 15.03
N SER A 70 -5.85 -3.22 15.71
CA SER A 70 -6.29 -1.85 15.42
C SER A 70 -5.82 -1.30 14.07
N ALA A 71 -4.80 -1.92 13.47
CA ALA A 71 -4.27 -1.54 12.17
C ALA A 71 -4.83 -2.39 11.03
N LEU A 72 -5.58 -3.47 11.30
CA LEU A 72 -6.12 -4.34 10.26
C LEU A 72 -7.15 -3.59 9.42
N ARG A 73 -6.89 -3.48 8.11
CA ARG A 73 -7.78 -2.81 7.14
C ARG A 73 -8.46 -3.77 6.19
N LEU A 74 -7.83 -4.89 5.90
CA LEU A 74 -8.41 -5.93 5.06
C LEU A 74 -8.04 -7.29 5.61
N ARG A 75 -9.01 -8.20 5.59
CA ARG A 75 -8.78 -9.64 5.59
C ARG A 75 -9.67 -10.23 4.50
N TRP A 76 -9.07 -10.89 3.50
CA TRP A 76 -9.82 -11.40 2.35
C TRP A 76 -9.22 -12.70 1.81
N PRO A 77 -10.03 -13.63 1.28
CA PRO A 77 -11.49 -13.68 1.41
C PRO A 77 -11.92 -14.17 2.80
N LEU A 78 -13.10 -13.76 3.26
CA LEU A 78 -13.74 -14.27 4.48
C LEU A 78 -14.75 -15.39 4.19
N SER A 79 -15.16 -15.56 2.93
CA SER A 79 -16.11 -16.57 2.49
C SER A 79 -15.88 -16.98 1.03
N TYR A 80 -16.45 -18.11 0.61
CA TYR A 80 -16.38 -18.55 -0.79
C TYR A 80 -17.02 -17.54 -1.74
N ALA A 81 -18.11 -16.88 -1.32
CA ALA A 81 -18.75 -15.83 -2.11
C ALA A 81 -17.82 -14.62 -2.34
N GLU A 82 -16.97 -14.28 -1.38
CA GLU A 82 -15.95 -13.24 -1.56
C GLU A 82 -14.78 -13.70 -2.42
N ALA A 83 -14.41 -14.98 -2.34
CA ALA A 83 -13.34 -15.57 -3.14
C ALA A 83 -13.71 -15.64 -4.64
N ASP A 84 -14.98 -15.94 -4.93
CA ASP A 84 -15.55 -15.97 -6.29
C ASP A 84 -16.10 -14.60 -6.74
N GLY A 85 -16.10 -13.63 -5.82
CA GLY A 85 -16.64 -12.28 -6.02
C GLY A 85 -15.65 -11.30 -6.65
N PRO A 86 -16.01 -10.01 -6.69
CA PRO A 86 -15.07 -8.97 -7.08
C PRO A 86 -13.88 -8.91 -6.12
N LEU A 87 -12.73 -8.50 -6.64
CA LEU A 87 -11.56 -8.22 -5.81
C LEU A 87 -11.85 -7.11 -4.79
N PRO A 88 -11.15 -7.08 -3.64
CA PRO A 88 -11.24 -5.99 -2.69
C PRO A 88 -10.88 -4.63 -3.33
N ASP A 89 -11.48 -3.57 -2.79
CA ASP A 89 -11.16 -2.21 -3.17
C ASP A 89 -9.69 -1.88 -2.93
N VAL A 90 -9.21 -0.89 -3.67
CA VAL A 90 -7.86 -0.33 -3.51
C VAL A 90 -7.71 0.27 -2.11
N LEU A 91 -6.67 -0.14 -1.39
CA LEU A 91 -6.40 0.32 -0.03
C LEU A 91 -5.35 1.41 -0.02
N THR A 92 -5.54 2.46 0.76
CA THR A 92 -4.52 3.50 0.99
C THR A 92 -4.20 3.60 2.48
N SER A 93 -2.92 3.57 2.84
CA SER A 93 -2.45 3.73 4.23
C SER A 93 -2.73 5.14 4.75
N THR A 94 -2.76 5.29 6.08
CA THR A 94 -2.76 6.59 6.78
C THR A 94 -1.39 6.90 7.39
N THR A 95 -0.43 6.00 7.22
CA THR A 95 0.96 6.15 7.64
C THR A 95 1.90 5.95 6.44
N SER A 96 3.20 6.25 6.62
CA SER A 96 4.23 5.97 5.61
C SER A 96 4.61 4.49 5.52
N ALA A 97 3.85 3.59 6.17
CA ALA A 97 4.08 2.15 6.15
C ALA A 97 2.79 1.35 5.95
N MET A 98 2.94 0.18 5.32
CA MET A 98 1.88 -0.80 5.16
C MET A 98 2.49 -2.19 5.26
N LEU A 99 1.89 -3.04 6.08
CA LEU A 99 2.30 -4.43 6.24
C LEU A 99 1.26 -5.34 5.59
N VAL A 100 1.72 -6.19 4.68
CA VAL A 100 0.87 -7.18 3.99
C VAL A 100 1.28 -8.57 4.44
N ARG A 101 0.31 -9.36 4.89
CA ARG A 101 0.49 -10.77 5.23
C ARG A 101 -0.31 -11.63 4.28
N PHE A 102 0.34 -12.54 3.58
CA PHE A 102 -0.32 -13.61 2.85
C PHE A 102 -0.12 -14.94 3.58
N ARG A 103 -1.22 -15.59 3.96
CA ARG A 103 -1.20 -16.95 4.52
C ARG A 103 -1.59 -17.94 3.43
N CYS A 104 -0.66 -18.84 3.10
CA CYS A 104 -0.94 -20.01 2.30
C CYS A 104 -1.45 -21.13 3.22
N GLY A 105 -2.59 -21.74 2.87
CA GLY A 105 -3.34 -22.62 3.75
C GLY A 105 -3.42 -24.07 3.31
N GLY A 106 -2.81 -24.44 2.19
CA GLY A 106 -2.96 -25.78 1.63
C GLY A 106 -1.85 -26.20 0.68
N LEU A 107 -2.06 -27.37 0.07
CA LEU A 107 -1.14 -27.99 -0.90
C LEU A 107 -1.44 -27.59 -2.34
N SER A 108 -2.38 -26.67 -2.57
CA SER A 108 -2.75 -26.27 -3.93
C SER A 108 -1.56 -25.67 -4.66
N GLN A 109 -1.35 -26.14 -5.89
CA GLN A 109 -0.28 -25.65 -6.76
C GLN A 109 -0.70 -24.42 -7.59
N THR A 110 -1.96 -24.03 -7.51
CA THR A 110 -2.54 -22.89 -8.22
C THR A 110 -2.72 -21.68 -7.31
N THR A 111 -2.62 -21.87 -5.98
CA THR A 111 -2.60 -20.78 -5.00
C THR A 111 -1.55 -19.74 -5.36
N ARG A 112 -1.98 -18.48 -5.47
CA ARG A 112 -1.11 -17.36 -5.82
C ARG A 112 -1.66 -16.08 -5.23
N PHE A 113 -0.79 -15.27 -4.64
CA PHE A 113 -1.11 -13.90 -4.27
C PHE A 113 -0.28 -12.96 -5.14
N GLU A 114 -0.95 -12.00 -5.77
CA GLU A 114 -0.30 -10.96 -6.56
C GLU A 114 -0.98 -9.61 -6.30
N ALA A 115 -0.17 -8.61 -6.00
CA ALA A 115 -0.63 -7.25 -5.73
C ALA A 115 0.41 -6.24 -6.24
N ARG A 116 -0.05 -5.04 -6.59
CA ARG A 116 0.84 -3.90 -6.88
C ARG A 116 0.71 -2.84 -5.82
N TYR A 117 1.82 -2.19 -5.50
CA TYR A 117 1.83 -1.03 -4.62
C TYR A 117 2.40 0.19 -5.33
N PHE A 118 2.00 1.36 -4.85
CA PHE A 118 2.55 2.65 -5.24
C PHE A 118 2.61 3.55 -4.01
N ILE A 119 3.71 4.28 -3.90
CA ILE A 119 3.99 5.24 -2.84
C ILE A 119 3.74 6.61 -3.45
N SER A 120 2.69 7.27 -2.98
CA SER A 120 2.49 8.69 -3.25
C SER A 120 3.12 9.46 -2.10
N GLU A 121 4.14 10.25 -2.40
CA GLU A 121 4.66 11.17 -1.42
C GLU A 121 3.73 12.37 -1.39
N PHE A 122 3.31 12.75 -0.17
CA PHE A 122 2.56 13.98 -0.07
C PHE A 122 3.47 15.15 -0.18
N ASP A 123 2.80 16.08 -0.78
CA ASP A 123 3.35 16.94 -1.72
C ASP A 123 2.78 18.22 -1.21
N THR A 124 3.62 18.74 -0.36
CA THR A 124 3.45 19.82 0.52
C THR A 124 2.90 20.94 -0.49
N ILE A 125 1.78 21.61 -0.16
CA ILE A 125 1.04 22.64 -0.93
C ILE A 125 1.31 24.08 -0.41
N GLN A 126 1.69 25.03 -1.28
CA GLN A 126 1.76 26.45 -0.88
C GLN A 126 0.37 27.11 -0.83
N LEU A 127 -0.03 27.63 0.33
CA LEU A 127 -1.18 28.53 0.44
C LEU A 127 -0.66 29.98 0.45
N ILE A 128 -1.04 30.77 -0.55
CA ILE A 128 -0.69 32.20 -0.64
C ILE A 128 -1.96 33.02 -0.39
N ASP A 129 -1.98 33.74 0.74
CA ASP A 129 -3.02 34.74 0.99
C ASP A 129 -2.64 36.06 0.31
N LEU A 130 -3.45 36.48 -0.66
CA LEU A 130 -3.29 37.74 -1.42
C LEU A 130 -4.27 38.83 -0.95
N SER A 131 -4.93 38.64 0.20
CA SER A 131 -5.86 39.65 0.70
C SER A 131 -5.14 40.98 0.96
N PRO A 132 -5.66 42.11 0.47
CA PRO A 132 -5.10 43.41 0.80
C PRO A 132 -5.21 43.62 2.31
N ARG A 133 -4.09 43.85 3.00
CA ARG A 133 -4.13 44.28 4.40
C ARG A 133 -4.81 45.64 4.46
N SER A 134 -6.08 45.67 4.87
CA SER A 134 -6.71 46.89 5.33
C SER A 134 -5.94 47.38 6.57
N GLY A 135 -5.07 48.38 6.41
CA GLY A 135 -4.56 49.17 7.53
C GLY A 135 -3.05 49.27 7.76
N VAL A 136 -2.17 48.79 6.86
CA VAL A 136 -0.71 49.02 7.01
C VAL A 136 -0.12 49.64 5.75
N GLN A 137 0.12 50.95 5.76
CA GLN A 137 1.03 51.60 4.80
C GLN A 137 2.46 51.20 5.18
N GLY A 138 3.07 50.30 4.40
CA GLY A 138 4.48 49.99 4.47
C GLY A 138 4.78 48.50 4.60
N SER A 139 5.46 47.97 3.59
CA SER A 139 5.98 46.61 3.43
C SER A 139 4.93 45.50 3.23
N ASP A 140 4.72 45.14 1.96
CA ASP A 140 4.04 43.92 1.51
C ASP A 140 4.83 42.68 1.95
N ALA A 141 4.60 42.21 3.17
CA ALA A 141 5.08 40.91 3.60
C ALA A 141 4.02 39.85 3.26
N ALA A 142 4.17 39.18 2.11
CA ALA A 142 3.45 37.95 1.83
C ALA A 142 3.82 36.89 2.88
N VAL A 143 2.84 36.35 3.59
CA VAL A 143 3.05 35.21 4.50
C VAL A 143 3.06 33.94 3.64
N SER A 144 4.24 33.35 3.43
CA SER A 144 4.38 32.08 2.74
C SER A 144 4.24 30.94 3.74
N ILE A 145 3.13 30.20 3.68
CA ILE A 145 3.02 28.90 4.37
C ILE A 145 3.32 27.84 3.32
N GLY A 146 4.60 27.47 3.29
CA GLY A 146 5.12 26.54 2.32
C GLY A 146 4.75 25.11 2.68
N PHE A 147 4.22 24.40 1.71
CA PHE A 147 4.41 22.98 1.66
C PHE A 147 4.92 22.65 0.16
N THR A 148 5.83 21.67 -0.13
CA THR A 148 6.43 21.01 -1.37
C THR A 148 5.89 19.67 -2.02
N THR A 149 5.57 19.66 -3.33
CA THR A 149 5.12 18.49 -4.15
C THR A 149 6.18 17.79 -5.07
N THR A 150 6.29 16.45 -5.12
CA THR A 150 6.95 15.48 -6.02
C THR A 150 6.04 14.33 -6.58
N HIS A 151 5.94 14.35 -7.92
CA HIS A 151 5.22 13.45 -8.83
C HIS A 151 5.23 11.93 -8.55
N ALA A 152 4.09 11.27 -8.78
CA ALA A 152 4.03 9.86 -9.14
C ALA A 152 4.54 9.67 -10.58
N ALA A 153 5.59 8.86 -10.76
CA ALA A 153 6.05 8.46 -12.08
C ALA A 153 4.96 7.62 -12.79
N LEU A 154 4.32 8.21 -13.79
CA LEU A 154 3.62 7.45 -14.84
C LEU A 154 4.69 6.78 -15.71
N LEU A 155 4.87 5.46 -15.57
CA LEU A 155 5.58 4.68 -16.57
C LEU A 155 4.55 4.03 -17.49
N ASN A 156 4.43 4.62 -18.69
CA ASN A 156 4.02 3.90 -19.89
C ASN A 156 5.00 2.75 -20.14
N GLY A 157 4.49 1.56 -20.43
CA GLY A 157 5.25 0.36 -20.79
C GLY A 157 4.40 -0.88 -20.71
#